data_AF-R6VAL8-F1
#
_entry.id   AF-R6VAL8-F1
#
_cell.length_a   1.000
_cell.length_b   1.000
_cell.length_c   1.000
_cell.angle_alpha   90.00
_cell.angle_beta   90.00
_cell.angle_gamma   90.00
#
_symmetry.space_group_name_H-M   'P 1'
#
loop_
_entity.id
_entity.type
_entity.pdbx_description
1 polymer ?
#
loop_
_entity_poly.entity_id
_entity_poly.type
_entity_poly.pdbx_seq_one_letter_code
_entity_poly.pdbx_strand_id
1 'polypeptide(L)'
;MKKKLSCLLLTLVLVVGALTGCMGSNTALVLNADGTCVYTVKYMYEKETFQTTLDEAKDKSPLFCGDFAKAEETVGDMTYYTFSRQLTFASADAMKTALTDLTAYINRMKEGSVNPSLYTTEFIASTPFSEVTLDGTTFIATLTGASGSMTSSMSSNMTKLTDNTSYADIGAVSKKLYSNGSIYGYLKSCGFLMDYSITFPTNVTESNGTISGATASWSTDTIPSDSKLIAVTSGNLLTSDTEAPVISGVKNNGLYRNAKLTVTDNVNVKTVTVNGVVIGNTKLKASASKTYKITAADANGNVSCVSFRVDSTKPVIKGIKNGKKVTKPVTLRFKDNYKMKSVTINGKKVNNKKATVKKAGRYVVKAKDAAGNVTKLVFRIA
;
A
#
# COMPACT_ATOMS: atom_id res chain seq x y z
N MET A 1 -24.57 -13.93 9.97
CA MET A 1 -23.62 -15.07 9.98
C MET A 1 -22.36 -14.68 10.76
N LYS A 2 -22.38 -14.86 12.08
CA LYS A 2 -21.23 -14.72 12.97
C LYS A 2 -20.48 -16.05 12.97
N LYS A 3 -19.33 -16.16 12.29
CA LYS A 3 -18.48 -17.36 12.33
C LYS A 3 -17.07 -16.99 12.78
N LYS A 4 -16.83 -17.20 14.07
CA LYS A 4 -15.60 -17.65 14.71
C LYS A 4 -14.30 -17.01 14.16
N LEU A 5 -13.98 -15.82 14.67
CA LEU A 5 -12.59 -15.34 14.77
C LEU A 5 -11.89 -16.01 15.97
N SER A 6 -12.00 -17.33 16.07
CA SER A 6 -11.62 -18.11 17.26
C SER A 6 -10.18 -18.66 17.20
N CYS A 7 -9.30 -18.05 16.40
CA CYS A 7 -7.92 -18.52 16.23
C CYS A 7 -6.84 -17.44 16.43
N LEU A 8 -7.23 -16.21 16.82
CA LEU A 8 -6.29 -15.11 17.11
C LEU A 8 -6.10 -14.83 18.60
N LEU A 9 -6.85 -15.51 19.48
CA LEU A 9 -6.84 -15.23 20.91
C LEU A 9 -5.62 -15.79 21.68
N LEU A 10 -4.69 -16.50 21.02
CA LEU A 10 -3.60 -17.21 21.72
C LEU A 10 -2.16 -16.81 21.31
N THR A 11 -1.99 -15.79 20.47
CA THR A 11 -0.66 -15.18 20.22
C THR A 11 -0.62 -13.68 20.51
N LEU A 12 -1.75 -13.11 20.96
CA LEU A 12 -1.92 -11.69 21.27
C LEU A 12 -1.57 -11.33 22.74
N VAL A 13 -0.73 -12.14 23.40
CA VAL A 13 -0.33 -11.93 24.82
C VAL A 13 1.11 -11.41 24.94
N LEU A 14 1.79 -11.05 23.84
CA LEU A 14 3.21 -10.65 23.87
C LEU A 14 3.55 -9.34 23.16
N VAL A 15 2.60 -8.40 23.05
CA VAL A 15 2.93 -7.03 22.62
C VAL A 15 2.28 -6.01 23.57
N VAL A 16 2.83 -5.92 24.78
CA VAL A 16 2.54 -4.83 25.73
C VAL A 16 3.21 -3.51 25.27
N GLY A 17 3.80 -3.44 24.07
CA GLY A 17 4.57 -2.29 23.56
C GLY A 17 4.17 -1.75 22.17
N ALA A 18 2.93 -1.94 21.71
CA ALA A 18 2.48 -1.40 20.41
C ALA A 18 1.04 -0.86 20.43
N LEU A 19 0.69 -0.04 21.42
CA LEU A 19 -0.62 0.60 21.53
C LEU A 19 -0.76 1.84 20.62
N THR A 20 -0.57 1.63 19.32
CA THR A 20 -1.08 2.55 18.26
C THR A 20 -1.99 1.83 17.27
N GLY A 21 -2.56 0.69 17.66
CA GLY A 21 -3.59 -0.04 16.91
C GLY A 21 -4.94 0.69 16.85
N CYS A 22 -4.94 2.01 16.60
CA CYS A 22 -6.17 2.72 16.24
C CYS A 22 -6.73 2.13 14.93
N MET A 23 -8.05 1.99 14.87
CA MET A 23 -8.75 1.61 13.64
C MET A 23 -8.96 2.81 12.74
N GLY A 24 -8.64 4.00 13.18
CA GLY A 24 -8.79 5.15 12.33
C GLY A 24 -8.23 6.40 12.97
N SER A 25 -8.09 7.43 12.14
CA SER A 25 -7.63 8.72 12.58
C SER A 25 -8.33 9.82 11.81
N ASN A 26 -8.70 10.88 12.53
CA ASN A 26 -9.16 12.12 11.94
C ASN A 26 -8.16 13.20 12.32
N THR A 27 -7.61 13.83 11.30
CA THR A 27 -6.60 14.87 11.45
C THR A 27 -7.13 16.16 10.85
N ALA A 28 -7.14 17.24 11.62
CA ALA A 28 -7.57 18.55 11.15
C ALA A 28 -6.48 19.58 11.41
N LEU A 29 -6.12 20.32 10.37
CA LEU A 29 -5.20 21.44 10.43
C LEU A 29 -5.97 22.74 10.18
N VAL A 30 -5.66 23.78 10.94
CA VAL A 30 -6.19 25.13 10.73
C VAL A 30 -5.03 26.11 10.73
N LEU A 31 -4.93 26.91 9.69
CA LEU A 31 -4.04 28.05 9.61
C LEU A 31 -4.87 29.32 9.85
N ASN A 32 -4.56 30.05 10.91
CA ASN A 32 -5.27 31.27 11.27
C ASN A 32 -4.67 32.49 10.55
N ALA A 33 -5.46 33.54 10.40
CA ALA A 33 -5.04 34.78 9.73
C ALA A 33 -3.87 35.49 10.45
N ASP A 34 -3.71 35.26 11.76
CA ASP A 34 -2.61 35.80 12.57
C ASP A 34 -1.31 34.97 12.45
N GLY A 35 -1.29 33.92 11.62
CA GLY A 35 -0.16 33.02 11.42
C GLY A 35 -0.07 31.88 12.42
N THR A 36 -0.87 31.88 13.49
CA THR A 36 -0.95 30.74 14.40
C THR A 36 -1.62 29.54 13.73
N CYS A 37 -1.31 28.34 14.21
CA CYS A 37 -1.89 27.12 13.66
C CYS A 37 -2.51 26.25 14.74
N VAL A 38 -3.48 25.44 14.35
CA VAL A 38 -4.07 24.40 15.17
C VAL A 38 -3.95 23.07 14.44
N TYR A 39 -3.50 22.06 15.16
CA TYR A 39 -3.54 20.66 14.75
C TYR A 39 -4.41 19.88 15.72
N THR A 40 -5.41 19.20 15.21
CA THR A 40 -6.24 18.28 15.99
C THR A 40 -5.98 16.87 15.50
N VAL A 41 -5.59 15.99 16.41
CA VAL A 41 -5.51 14.55 16.18
C VAL A 41 -6.64 13.86 16.94
N LYS A 42 -7.39 13.02 16.25
CA LYS A 42 -8.43 12.19 16.84
C LYS A 42 -8.18 10.73 16.47
N TYR A 43 -7.96 9.89 17.45
CA TYR A 43 -7.84 8.44 17.27
C TYR A 43 -9.22 7.79 17.41
N MET A 44 -9.50 6.79 16.56
CA MET A 44 -10.76 6.05 16.55
C MET A 44 -10.53 4.56 16.78
N TYR A 45 -11.34 3.96 17.65
CA TYR A 45 -11.32 2.53 17.96
C TYR A 45 -12.74 1.99 17.91
N GLU A 46 -13.04 1.04 17.00
CA GLU A 46 -14.37 0.42 16.95
C GLU A 46 -14.61 -0.32 18.27
N LYS A 47 -15.72 0.02 18.89
CA LYS A 47 -16.03 -0.26 20.30
C LYS A 47 -16.10 -1.76 20.59
N GLU A 48 -16.76 -2.56 19.75
CA GLU A 48 -16.91 -3.99 19.98
C GLU A 48 -15.57 -4.72 19.81
N THR A 49 -14.78 -4.35 18.80
CA THR A 49 -13.53 -5.04 18.45
C THR A 49 -12.38 -4.70 19.40
N PHE A 50 -12.30 -3.47 19.93
CA PHE A 50 -11.13 -2.99 20.67
C PHE A 50 -11.33 -2.77 22.16
N GLN A 51 -12.51 -3.06 22.73
CA GLN A 51 -12.79 -2.84 24.16
C GLN A 51 -11.72 -3.46 25.07
N THR A 52 -11.39 -4.74 24.88
CA THR A 52 -10.37 -5.43 25.71
C THR A 52 -9.00 -4.77 25.59
N THR A 53 -8.57 -4.40 24.37
CA THR A 53 -7.28 -3.72 24.15
C THR A 53 -7.24 -2.35 24.83
N LEU A 54 -8.35 -1.61 24.79
CA LEU A 54 -8.46 -0.33 25.48
C LEU A 54 -8.44 -0.48 27.00
N ASP A 55 -9.09 -1.51 27.53
CA ASP A 55 -9.10 -1.79 28.98
C ASP A 55 -7.69 -2.15 29.49
N GLU A 56 -6.92 -2.95 28.74
CA GLU A 56 -5.53 -3.29 29.05
C GLU A 56 -4.58 -2.08 28.93
N ALA A 57 -4.91 -1.11 28.09
CA ALA A 57 -4.13 0.08 27.83
C ALA A 57 -4.35 1.22 28.85
N LYS A 58 -5.40 1.12 29.68
CA LYS A 58 -5.92 2.22 30.49
C LYS A 58 -4.89 2.92 31.36
N ASP A 59 -3.96 2.16 31.96
CA ASP A 59 -2.95 2.71 32.88
C ASP A 59 -1.59 2.98 32.21
N LYS A 60 -1.45 2.66 30.91
CA LYS A 60 -0.17 2.67 30.18
C LYS A 60 -0.19 3.57 28.95
N SER A 61 -1.36 4.07 28.57
CA SER A 61 -1.55 4.88 27.37
C SER A 61 -1.89 6.32 27.72
N PRO A 62 -1.32 7.31 27.02
CA PRO A 62 -1.70 8.70 27.22
C PRO A 62 -3.14 9.00 26.79
N LEU A 63 -3.82 8.10 26.07
CA LEU A 63 -5.25 8.25 25.74
C LEU A 63 -6.15 8.35 26.98
N PHE A 64 -5.69 7.87 28.14
CA PHE A 64 -6.47 7.81 29.38
C PHE A 64 -5.88 8.65 30.52
N CYS A 65 -4.78 9.38 30.29
CA CYS A 65 -4.16 10.20 31.33
C CYS A 65 -4.81 11.58 31.53
N GLY A 66 -5.86 11.89 30.77
CA GLY A 66 -6.57 13.17 30.80
C GLY A 66 -6.20 14.14 29.67
N ASP A 67 -5.21 13.80 28.84
CA ASP A 67 -4.77 14.67 27.73
C ASP A 67 -5.71 14.65 26.51
N PHE A 68 -6.52 13.60 26.37
CA PHE A 68 -7.43 13.41 25.25
C PHE A 68 -8.89 13.51 25.72
N ALA A 69 -9.70 14.24 24.95
CA ALA A 69 -11.15 14.22 25.10
C ALA A 69 -11.69 12.90 24.55
N LYS A 70 -12.28 12.07 25.42
CA LYS A 70 -12.92 10.81 25.03
C LYS A 70 -14.39 11.03 24.68
N ALA A 71 -14.84 10.50 23.55
CA ALA A 71 -16.25 10.48 23.14
C ALA A 71 -16.63 9.14 22.49
N GLU A 72 -17.92 8.99 22.20
CA GLU A 72 -18.44 7.93 21.34
C GLU A 72 -19.02 8.54 20.07
N GLU A 73 -18.67 7.98 18.91
CA GLU A 73 -19.14 8.42 17.60
C GLU A 73 -19.65 7.21 16.80
N THR A 74 -20.78 7.37 16.10
CA THR A 74 -21.31 6.33 15.22
C THR A 74 -21.07 6.73 13.76
N VAL A 75 -20.41 5.86 12.99
CA VAL A 75 -20.18 6.04 11.56
C VAL A 75 -20.73 4.83 10.81
N GLY A 76 -21.79 5.05 10.04
CA GLY A 76 -22.58 3.95 9.47
C GLY A 76 -23.17 3.08 10.57
N ASP A 77 -22.94 1.77 10.51
CA ASP A 77 -23.44 0.80 11.49
C ASP A 77 -22.46 0.52 12.64
N MET A 78 -21.29 1.18 12.66
CA MET A 78 -20.23 0.94 13.64
C MET A 78 -20.16 2.07 14.66
N THR A 79 -19.90 1.72 15.91
CA THR A 79 -19.67 2.69 17.00
C THR A 79 -18.21 2.69 17.38
N TYR A 80 -17.64 3.88 17.58
CA TYR A 80 -16.24 4.09 17.87
C TYR A 80 -16.08 4.83 19.19
N TYR A 81 -15.08 4.45 19.98
CA TYR A 81 -14.49 5.36 20.94
C TYR A 81 -13.53 6.30 20.21
N THR A 82 -13.67 7.59 20.47
CA THR A 82 -12.78 8.61 19.92
C THR A 82 -11.98 9.28 21.02
N PHE A 83 -10.72 9.59 20.73
CA PHE A 83 -9.81 10.28 21.63
C PHE A 83 -9.19 11.45 20.88
N SER A 84 -9.62 12.67 21.18
CA SER A 84 -9.21 13.88 20.47
C SER A 84 -8.30 14.75 21.31
N ARG A 85 -7.23 15.28 20.70
CA ARG A 85 -6.36 16.28 21.31
C ARG A 85 -6.00 17.36 20.30
N GLN A 86 -6.00 18.60 20.77
CA GLN A 86 -5.64 19.78 20.00
C GLN A 86 -4.28 20.31 20.45
N LEU A 87 -3.44 20.63 19.48
CA LEU A 87 -2.14 21.29 19.65
C LEU A 87 -2.18 22.64 18.95
N THR A 88 -1.68 23.67 19.60
CA THR A 88 -1.51 25.01 19.01
C THR A 88 -0.07 25.24 18.58
N PHE A 89 0.17 26.06 17.57
CA PHE A 89 1.51 26.43 17.12
C PHE A 89 1.57 27.93 16.87
N ALA A 90 2.72 28.52 17.18
CA ALA A 90 2.95 29.94 16.94
C ALA A 90 3.09 30.28 15.45
N SER A 91 3.43 29.31 14.60
CA SER A 91 3.61 29.50 13.16
C SER A 91 3.40 28.20 12.36
N ALA A 92 3.21 28.36 11.05
CA ALA A 92 3.18 27.25 10.09
C ALA A 92 4.49 26.44 10.09
N ASP A 93 5.65 27.09 10.23
CA ASP A 93 6.95 26.43 10.29
C ASP A 93 7.10 25.55 11.54
N ALA A 94 6.62 26.03 12.69
CA ALA A 94 6.61 25.25 13.93
C ALA A 94 5.70 24.03 13.81
N MET A 95 4.51 24.18 13.22
CA MET A 95 3.59 23.07 12.97
C MET A 95 4.19 22.07 11.98
N LYS A 96 4.70 22.54 10.84
CA LYS A 96 5.38 21.71 9.85
C LYS A 96 6.49 20.86 10.48
N THR A 97 7.38 21.50 11.23
CA THR A 97 8.50 20.81 11.90
C THR A 97 8.00 19.73 12.85
N ALA A 98 7.02 20.06 13.69
CA ALA A 98 6.44 19.11 14.63
C ALA A 98 5.71 17.96 13.93
N LEU A 99 5.18 18.15 12.73
CA LEU A 99 4.41 17.11 12.02
C LEU A 99 5.26 16.25 11.07
N THR A 100 6.55 16.55 10.90
CA THR A 100 7.49 15.79 10.06
C THR A 100 8.73 15.26 10.79
N ASP A 101 9.05 15.81 11.97
CA ASP A 101 10.14 15.29 12.83
C ASP A 101 9.56 14.55 14.05
N LEU A 102 9.94 13.29 14.24
CA LEU A 102 9.39 12.44 15.29
C LEU A 102 9.69 12.95 16.70
N THR A 103 10.90 13.48 16.91
CA THR A 103 11.33 13.99 18.22
C THR A 103 10.57 15.26 18.55
N ALA A 104 10.44 16.18 17.59
CA ALA A 104 9.66 17.40 17.71
C ALA A 104 8.18 17.08 17.96
N TYR A 105 7.61 16.11 17.26
CA TYR A 105 6.22 15.68 17.45
C TYR A 105 5.98 15.17 18.88
N ILE A 106 6.83 14.26 19.36
CA ILE A 106 6.74 13.70 20.72
C ILE A 106 6.90 14.82 21.76
N ASN A 107 7.87 15.72 21.59
CA ASN A 107 8.07 16.83 22.50
C ASN A 107 6.85 17.76 22.53
N ARG A 108 6.25 18.07 21.37
CA ARG A 108 5.04 18.89 21.31
C ARG A 108 3.87 18.20 22.00
N MET A 109 3.72 16.88 21.87
CA MET A 109 2.70 16.13 22.60
C MET A 109 2.94 16.12 24.12
N LYS A 110 4.20 16.20 24.58
CA LYS A 110 4.51 16.31 26.01
C LYS A 110 4.18 17.68 26.60
N GLU A 111 4.26 18.74 25.80
CA GLU A 111 3.95 20.09 26.26
C GLU A 111 2.48 20.20 26.68
N GLY A 112 2.26 20.68 27.91
CA GLY A 112 0.92 20.76 28.51
C GLY A 112 0.27 19.42 28.84
N SER A 113 1.00 18.30 28.77
CA SER A 113 0.50 16.98 29.16
C SER A 113 0.41 16.81 30.67
N VAL A 114 -0.64 16.13 31.13
CA VAL A 114 -0.83 15.68 32.52
C VAL A 114 0.18 14.59 32.89
N ASN A 115 0.58 13.75 31.94
CA ASN A 115 1.61 12.73 32.16
C ASN A 115 2.57 12.61 30.95
N PRO A 116 3.58 13.50 30.85
CA PRO A 116 4.51 13.54 29.73
C PRO A 116 5.31 12.25 29.52
N SER A 117 5.49 11.44 30.57
CA SER A 117 6.29 10.21 30.49
C SER A 117 5.67 9.13 29.60
N LEU A 118 4.36 9.20 29.34
CA LEU A 118 3.62 8.25 28.51
C LEU A 118 3.78 8.48 27.00
N TYR A 119 4.33 9.64 26.60
CA TYR A 119 4.63 9.94 25.20
C TYR A 119 6.02 9.41 24.83
N THR A 120 6.05 8.13 24.48
CA THR A 120 7.26 7.41 24.08
C THR A 120 7.23 7.11 22.58
N THR A 121 8.35 6.62 22.03
CA THR A 121 8.42 6.09 20.67
C THR A 121 7.61 4.80 20.48
N GLU A 122 7.23 4.14 21.57
CA GLU A 122 6.30 3.00 21.53
C GLU A 122 4.85 3.47 21.31
N PHE A 123 4.47 4.60 21.93
CA PHE A 123 3.17 5.23 21.70
C PHE A 123 3.12 6.08 20.44
N ILE A 124 4.23 6.68 20.01
CA ILE A 124 4.31 7.47 18.78
C ILE A 124 5.47 6.92 17.96
N ALA A 125 5.17 5.95 17.10
CA ALA A 125 6.18 5.28 16.28
C ALA A 125 6.52 6.03 14.99
N SER A 126 5.70 7.02 14.60
CA SER A 126 5.88 7.81 13.39
C SER A 126 5.17 9.15 13.48
N THR A 127 5.62 10.10 12.66
CA THR A 127 4.92 11.36 12.41
C THR A 127 3.72 11.16 11.48
N PRO A 128 2.71 12.05 11.50
CA PRO A 128 1.56 11.95 10.61
C PRO A 128 1.94 12.13 9.12
N PHE A 129 2.96 12.94 8.84
CA PHE A 129 3.42 13.22 7.49
C PHE A 129 4.92 12.95 7.36
N SER A 130 5.34 12.44 6.21
CA SER A 130 6.75 12.28 5.87
C SER A 130 7.34 13.55 5.29
N GLU A 131 6.50 14.35 4.64
CA GLU A 131 6.86 15.62 4.01
C GLU A 131 5.70 16.60 4.15
N VAL A 132 5.99 17.86 4.44
CA VAL A 132 4.99 18.94 4.49
C VAL A 132 5.60 20.21 3.87
N THR A 133 4.87 20.79 2.94
CA THR A 133 4.98 22.19 2.52
C THR A 133 3.72 22.88 3.01
N LEU A 134 3.87 23.87 3.87
CA LEU A 134 2.77 24.66 4.39
C LEU A 134 3.19 26.11 4.46
N ASP A 135 2.43 26.95 3.78
CA ASP A 135 2.48 28.41 3.90
C ASP A 135 1.06 28.99 3.93
N GLY A 136 0.92 30.32 3.93
CA GLY A 136 -0.36 31.02 3.95
C GLY A 136 -1.34 30.64 2.82
N THR A 137 -0.85 30.04 1.75
CA THR A 137 -1.59 29.78 0.52
C THR A 137 -1.51 28.34 0.02
N THR A 138 -0.54 27.57 0.49
CA THR A 138 -0.22 26.24 -0.03
C THR A 138 -0.11 25.24 1.09
N PHE A 139 -0.78 24.10 0.94
CA PHE A 139 -0.59 22.89 1.73
C PHE A 139 -0.33 21.72 0.79
N ILE A 140 0.84 21.12 0.91
CA ILE A 140 1.20 19.85 0.26
C ILE A 140 1.80 18.95 1.32
N ALA A 141 1.16 17.82 1.61
CA ALA A 141 1.65 16.88 2.60
C ALA A 141 1.60 15.45 2.10
N THR A 142 2.66 14.69 2.34
CA THR A 142 2.70 13.26 2.04
C THR A 142 2.43 12.50 3.34
N LEU A 143 1.34 11.71 3.38
CA LEU A 143 1.03 10.90 4.56
C LEU A 143 2.16 9.91 4.82
N THR A 144 2.58 9.80 6.07
CA THR A 144 3.45 8.70 6.47
C THR A 144 2.69 7.40 6.26
N GLY A 145 3.33 6.42 5.60
CA GLY A 145 2.73 5.10 5.39
C GLY A 145 2.26 4.51 6.71
N ALA A 146 1.13 3.81 6.67
CA ALA A 146 0.59 3.15 7.85
C ALA A 146 1.61 2.12 8.36
N SER A 147 2.34 2.45 9.42
CA SER A 147 3.28 1.52 10.07
C SER A 147 2.50 0.35 10.68
N GLY A 148 3.20 -0.75 10.98
CA GLY A 148 2.66 -2.11 11.15
C GLY A 148 1.59 -2.37 12.23
N SER A 149 0.90 -1.36 12.78
CA SER A 149 -0.20 -1.51 13.75
C SER A 149 -1.55 -1.86 13.12
N MET A 150 -1.74 -1.66 11.81
CA MET A 150 -3.09 -1.78 11.20
C MET A 150 -3.65 -3.22 11.10
N THR A 151 -2.86 -4.27 11.33
CA THR A 151 -3.15 -5.54 10.61
C THR A 151 -2.90 -6.84 11.35
N SER A 152 -3.24 -6.98 12.63
CA SER A 152 -3.35 -8.34 13.20
C SER A 152 -4.32 -9.22 12.37
N SER A 153 -5.28 -8.61 11.66
CA SER A 153 -6.28 -9.27 10.82
C SER A 153 -6.04 -9.23 9.29
N MET A 154 -5.07 -8.45 8.78
CA MET A 154 -4.82 -8.34 7.33
C MET A 154 -3.54 -9.09 6.92
N SER A 155 -3.50 -9.58 5.67
CA SER A 155 -2.27 -10.16 5.16
C SER A 155 -1.20 -9.08 4.96
N SER A 156 0.08 -9.45 5.09
CA SER A 156 1.20 -8.52 4.91
C SER A 156 1.21 -7.79 3.56
N ASN A 157 0.68 -8.40 2.51
CA ASN A 157 0.53 -7.73 1.22
C ASN A 157 -0.60 -6.71 1.23
N MET A 158 -1.68 -6.94 1.98
CA MET A 158 -2.76 -5.97 2.13
C MET A 158 -2.30 -4.75 2.93
N THR A 159 -1.53 -4.95 4.00
CA THR A 159 -0.86 -3.86 4.75
C THR A 159 0.05 -3.04 3.83
N LYS A 160 0.78 -3.70 2.93
CA LYS A 160 1.63 -2.98 1.97
C LYS A 160 0.83 -2.22 0.92
N LEU A 161 -0.41 -2.57 0.61
CA LEU A 161 -1.24 -1.78 -0.30
C LEU A 161 -1.72 -0.46 0.33
N THR A 162 -1.51 -0.29 1.64
CA THR A 162 -1.81 0.94 2.39
C THR A 162 -0.54 1.66 2.84
N ASP A 163 0.63 1.15 2.44
CA ASP A 163 1.94 1.70 2.79
C ASP A 163 2.83 1.80 1.54
N ASN A 164 2.97 3.02 1.02
CA ASN A 164 3.70 3.35 -0.21
C ASN A 164 5.22 3.25 -0.10
N THR A 165 5.73 2.83 1.05
CA THR A 165 7.17 2.63 1.26
C THR A 165 7.67 1.34 0.61
N SER A 166 6.81 0.34 0.44
CA SER A 166 7.18 -1.03 0.03
C SER A 166 6.40 -1.55 -1.17
N TYR A 167 7.04 -2.47 -1.92
CA TYR A 167 6.39 -3.16 -3.02
C TYR A 167 5.28 -4.10 -2.54
N ALA A 168 4.03 -3.82 -2.93
CA ALA A 168 2.88 -4.68 -2.64
C ALA A 168 2.67 -5.73 -3.74
N ASP A 169 2.54 -7.02 -3.38
CA ASP A 169 2.33 -8.08 -4.37
C ASP A 169 0.87 -8.17 -4.82
N ILE A 170 0.53 -7.47 -5.91
CA ILE A 170 -0.81 -7.44 -6.51
C ILE A 170 -1.27 -8.81 -7.04
N GLY A 171 -0.33 -9.74 -7.24
CA GLY A 171 -0.64 -11.14 -7.56
C GLY A 171 -1.15 -11.95 -6.37
N ALA A 172 -0.79 -11.54 -5.14
CA ALA A 172 -1.12 -12.23 -3.89
C ALA A 172 -2.27 -11.56 -3.10
N VAL A 173 -2.95 -10.61 -3.73
CA VAL A 173 -4.10 -9.89 -3.16
C VAL A 173 -5.28 -10.85 -2.91
N SER A 174 -6.00 -10.64 -1.80
CA SER A 174 -7.11 -11.50 -1.39
C SER A 174 -8.38 -11.26 -2.22
N LYS A 175 -9.26 -12.28 -2.32
CA LYS A 175 -10.59 -12.17 -2.94
C LYS A 175 -11.44 -11.06 -2.32
N LYS A 176 -11.26 -10.78 -1.01
CA LYS A 176 -11.99 -9.72 -0.29
C LYS A 176 -11.70 -8.32 -0.83
N LEU A 177 -10.46 -8.05 -1.25
CA LEU A 177 -10.15 -6.75 -1.87
C LEU A 177 -10.94 -6.58 -3.17
N TYR A 178 -10.90 -7.61 -4.03
CA TYR A 178 -11.61 -7.57 -5.30
C TYR A 178 -13.13 -7.47 -5.13
N SER A 179 -13.73 -8.08 -4.09
CA SER A 179 -15.17 -7.95 -3.82
C SER A 179 -15.58 -6.57 -3.33
N ASN A 180 -14.66 -5.84 -2.69
CA ASN A 180 -14.91 -4.49 -2.19
C ASN A 180 -14.58 -3.39 -3.21
N GLY A 181 -14.12 -3.76 -4.42
CA GLY A 181 -13.85 -2.84 -5.53
C GLY A 181 -12.60 -1.96 -5.37
N SER A 182 -12.17 -1.65 -4.14
CA SER A 182 -10.99 -0.84 -3.83
C SER A 182 -10.37 -1.23 -2.49
N ILE A 183 -9.10 -0.84 -2.27
CA ILE A 183 -8.43 -1.00 -0.97
C ILE A 183 -9.17 -0.22 0.13
N TYR A 184 -9.69 0.95 -0.21
CA TYR A 184 -10.44 1.81 0.69
C TYR A 184 -11.79 1.21 1.08
N GLY A 185 -12.51 0.59 0.13
CA GLY A 185 -13.71 -0.18 0.43
C GLY A 185 -13.42 -1.37 1.36
N TYR A 186 -12.27 -2.02 1.19
CA TYR A 186 -11.83 -3.06 2.12
C TYR A 186 -11.51 -2.53 3.51
N LEU A 187 -10.76 -1.44 3.62
CA LEU A 187 -10.45 -0.81 4.90
C LEU A 187 -11.71 -0.41 5.66
N LYS A 188 -12.66 0.26 5.00
CA LYS A 188 -13.95 0.61 5.61
C LYS A 188 -14.73 -0.62 6.07
N SER A 189 -14.70 -1.72 5.30
CA SER A 189 -15.34 -2.98 5.72
C SER A 189 -14.68 -3.63 6.95
N CYS A 190 -13.46 -3.23 7.26
CA CYS A 190 -12.74 -3.59 8.48
C CYS A 190 -12.89 -2.55 9.59
N GLY A 191 -13.77 -1.57 9.42
CA GLY A 191 -13.97 -0.47 10.36
C GLY A 191 -12.90 0.61 10.31
N PHE A 192 -12.05 0.62 9.26
CA PHE A 192 -10.93 1.54 9.17
C PHE A 192 -11.28 2.85 8.47
N LEU A 193 -11.10 3.97 9.18
CA LEU A 193 -11.49 5.31 8.75
C LEU A 193 -10.31 6.28 8.87
N MET A 194 -10.02 7.02 7.81
CA MET A 194 -9.03 8.08 7.81
C MET A 194 -9.64 9.34 7.24
N ASP A 195 -9.63 10.40 8.01
CA ASP A 195 -10.04 11.72 7.55
C ASP A 195 -8.90 12.72 7.76
N TYR A 196 -8.70 13.58 6.76
CA TYR A 196 -7.72 14.66 6.79
C TYR A 196 -8.40 15.94 6.35
N SER A 197 -8.06 17.06 6.96
CA SER A 197 -8.49 18.37 6.49
C SER A 197 -7.46 19.45 6.78
N ILE A 198 -7.46 20.46 5.92
CA ILE A 198 -6.74 21.73 6.13
C ILE A 198 -7.73 22.87 5.90
N THR A 199 -7.77 23.82 6.83
CA THR A 199 -8.55 25.05 6.72
C THR A 199 -7.60 26.24 6.66
N PHE A 200 -7.77 27.08 5.65
CA PHE A 200 -6.99 28.29 5.45
C PHE A 200 -7.75 29.54 5.93
N PRO A 201 -7.07 30.70 6.04
CA PRO A 201 -7.74 31.99 6.26
C PRO A 201 -8.62 32.44 5.08
N THR A 202 -8.35 31.91 3.88
CA THR A 202 -9.05 32.24 2.64
C THR A 202 -9.58 30.99 1.95
N ASN A 203 -10.48 31.17 0.98
CA ASN A 203 -11.07 30.04 0.26
C ASN A 203 -10.03 29.22 -0.50
N VAL A 204 -10.17 27.90 -0.45
CA VAL A 204 -9.37 26.97 -1.26
C VAL A 204 -9.84 27.07 -2.70
N THR A 205 -8.90 27.26 -3.62
CA THR A 205 -9.15 27.38 -5.06
C THR A 205 -8.95 26.06 -5.78
N GLU A 206 -7.97 25.25 -5.35
CA GLU A 206 -7.74 23.91 -5.89
C GLU A 206 -7.37 22.92 -4.79
N SER A 207 -7.81 21.68 -4.95
CA SER A 207 -7.40 20.56 -4.11
C SER A 207 -7.60 19.25 -4.84
N ASN A 208 -6.76 18.25 -4.52
CA ASN A 208 -7.02 16.87 -4.94
C ASN A 208 -7.99 16.14 -3.99
N GLY A 209 -8.50 16.83 -2.96
CA GLY A 209 -9.60 16.43 -2.09
C GLY A 209 -10.90 17.19 -2.40
N THR A 210 -11.84 17.14 -1.46
CA THR A 210 -13.11 17.87 -1.52
C THR A 210 -12.93 19.27 -0.96
N ILE A 211 -13.42 20.29 -1.69
CA ILE A 211 -13.37 21.70 -1.25
C ILE A 211 -14.71 22.11 -0.66
N SER A 212 -14.68 22.79 0.49
CA SER A 212 -15.83 23.46 1.11
C SER A 212 -15.38 24.82 1.67
N GLY A 213 -15.49 25.86 0.85
CA GLY A 213 -15.03 27.22 1.22
C GLY A 213 -13.52 27.25 1.47
N ALA A 214 -13.12 27.55 2.70
CA ALA A 214 -11.72 27.62 3.13
C ALA A 214 -11.12 26.27 3.53
N THR A 215 -11.89 25.19 3.46
CA THR A 215 -11.44 23.86 3.89
C THR A 215 -11.30 22.91 2.70
N ALA A 216 -10.17 22.23 2.64
CA ALA A 216 -9.99 21.03 1.81
C ALA A 216 -9.97 19.79 2.70
N SER A 217 -10.64 18.72 2.27
CA SER A 217 -10.79 17.49 3.03
C SER A 217 -10.55 16.23 2.19
N TRP A 218 -9.98 15.21 2.82
CA TRP A 218 -9.81 13.87 2.28
C TRP A 218 -10.38 12.87 3.27
N SER A 219 -10.96 11.80 2.75
CA SER A 219 -11.45 10.67 3.53
C SER A 219 -10.80 9.39 3.04
N THR A 220 -11.09 8.26 3.70
CA THR A 220 -10.65 6.93 3.23
C THR A 220 -10.92 6.72 1.75
N ASP A 221 -11.99 7.29 1.19
CA ASP A 221 -12.34 7.10 -0.23
C ASP A 221 -11.59 8.00 -1.21
N THR A 222 -11.04 9.11 -0.73
CA THR A 222 -10.49 10.17 -1.59
C THR A 222 -8.99 10.41 -1.37
N ILE A 223 -8.36 9.63 -0.48
CA ILE A 223 -6.90 9.66 -0.32
C ILE A 223 -6.23 9.23 -1.64
N PRO A 224 -5.31 10.04 -2.19
CA PRO A 224 -4.57 9.71 -3.41
C PRO A 224 -3.69 8.47 -3.27
N SER A 225 -3.47 7.75 -4.38
CA SER A 225 -2.65 6.54 -4.41
C SER A 225 -1.18 6.76 -4.05
N ASP A 226 -0.63 7.97 -4.23
CA ASP A 226 0.70 8.37 -3.75
C ASP A 226 0.72 8.92 -2.32
N SER A 227 -0.44 9.00 -1.67
CA SER A 227 -0.64 9.58 -0.33
C SER A 227 -0.33 11.07 -0.22
N LYS A 228 -0.26 11.81 -1.33
CA LYS A 228 0.01 13.25 -1.34
C LYS A 228 -1.28 14.07 -1.29
N LEU A 229 -1.50 14.82 -0.23
CA LEU A 229 -2.63 15.72 -0.05
C LEU A 229 -2.22 17.12 -0.54
N ILE A 230 -3.02 17.73 -1.42
CA ILE A 230 -2.74 19.06 -2.01
C ILE A 230 -3.95 19.96 -1.84
N ALA A 231 -3.75 21.15 -1.25
CA ALA A 231 -4.72 22.22 -1.26
C ALA A 231 -4.03 23.58 -1.39
N VAL A 232 -4.56 24.45 -2.24
CA VAL A 232 -4.06 25.81 -2.43
C VAL A 232 -5.19 26.82 -2.42
N THR A 233 -4.91 28.04 -1.97
CA THR A 233 -5.83 29.20 -2.02
C THR A 233 -5.50 30.17 -3.14
N SER A 234 -4.40 29.93 -3.86
CA SER A 234 -4.00 30.69 -5.04
C SER A 234 -3.13 29.83 -5.97
N GLY A 235 -3.07 30.21 -7.25
CA GLY A 235 -2.38 29.42 -8.28
C GLY A 235 -3.24 28.30 -8.85
N ASN A 236 -2.65 27.55 -9.78
CA ASN A 236 -3.31 26.53 -10.58
C ASN A 236 -2.49 25.23 -10.67
N LEU A 237 -1.87 24.83 -9.56
CA LEU A 237 -0.94 23.70 -9.49
C LEU A 237 -1.52 22.39 -10.07
N LEU A 238 -2.81 22.13 -9.83
CA LEU A 238 -3.45 20.92 -10.31
C LEU A 238 -3.99 21.10 -11.73
N THR A 239 -4.72 22.19 -12.00
CA THR A 239 -5.38 22.35 -13.31
C THR A 239 -4.42 22.71 -14.44
N SER A 240 -3.23 23.25 -14.13
CA SER A 240 -2.16 23.48 -15.12
C SER A 240 -1.36 22.24 -15.47
N ASP A 241 -1.54 21.13 -14.75
CA ASP A 241 -0.79 19.91 -15.01
C ASP A 241 -1.26 19.23 -16.30
N THR A 242 -0.32 18.98 -17.20
CA THR A 242 -0.58 18.35 -18.51
C THR A 242 0.17 17.04 -18.69
N GLU A 243 1.01 16.66 -17.72
CA GLU A 243 1.79 15.44 -17.79
C GLU A 243 0.98 14.29 -17.21
N ALA A 244 0.92 13.17 -17.93
CA ALA A 244 0.27 11.97 -17.41
C ALA A 244 1.22 11.20 -16.48
N PRO A 245 0.68 10.47 -15.48
CA PRO A 245 1.51 9.64 -14.60
C PRO A 245 2.38 8.66 -15.39
N VAL A 246 3.63 8.46 -14.96
CA VAL A 246 4.58 7.55 -15.61
C VAL A 246 4.54 6.18 -14.93
N ILE A 247 4.30 5.12 -15.71
CA ILE A 247 4.36 3.73 -15.24
C ILE A 247 5.68 3.09 -15.70
N SER A 248 6.59 2.85 -14.74
CA SER A 248 7.94 2.31 -14.99
C SER A 248 8.08 0.84 -14.61
N GLY A 249 9.14 0.17 -15.11
CA GLY A 249 9.46 -1.23 -14.78
C GLY A 249 8.76 -2.29 -15.63
N VAL A 250 7.71 -1.91 -16.39
CA VAL A 250 7.02 -2.76 -17.36
C VAL A 250 6.77 -2.01 -18.67
N LYS A 251 6.57 -2.75 -19.76
CA LYS A 251 6.20 -2.21 -21.08
C LYS A 251 4.86 -2.78 -21.52
N ASN A 252 4.16 -2.03 -22.38
CA ASN A 252 2.92 -2.50 -22.96
C ASN A 252 3.15 -3.77 -23.78
N ASN A 253 2.27 -4.74 -23.61
CA ASN A 253 2.35 -6.12 -24.10
C ASN A 253 3.61 -6.90 -23.67
N GLY A 254 4.30 -6.44 -22.61
CA GLY A 254 5.47 -7.11 -22.07
C GLY A 254 5.13 -8.48 -21.47
N LEU A 255 6.07 -9.43 -21.56
CA LEU A 255 5.95 -10.77 -20.98
C LEU A 255 7.10 -11.00 -19.99
N TYR A 256 6.74 -11.26 -18.74
CA TYR A 256 7.70 -11.35 -17.63
C TYR A 256 7.49 -12.60 -16.80
N ARG A 257 8.54 -13.14 -16.18
CA ARG A 257 8.40 -14.18 -15.15
C ARG A 257 7.80 -13.63 -13.85
N ASN A 258 8.15 -12.40 -13.52
CA ASN A 258 7.61 -11.56 -12.47
C ASN A 258 7.93 -10.10 -12.82
N ALA A 259 7.20 -9.15 -12.25
CA ALA A 259 7.44 -7.73 -12.51
C ALA A 259 7.42 -6.92 -11.21
N LYS A 260 8.19 -5.84 -11.22
CA LYS A 260 8.12 -4.73 -10.26
C LYS A 260 7.89 -3.47 -11.07
N LEU A 261 6.93 -2.65 -10.65
CA LEU A 261 6.61 -1.39 -11.29
C LEU A 261 6.44 -0.28 -10.25
N THR A 262 6.74 0.94 -10.68
CA THR A 262 6.52 2.16 -9.91
C THR A 262 5.71 3.11 -10.77
N VAL A 263 4.69 3.74 -10.17
CA VAL A 263 3.93 4.83 -10.75
C VAL A 263 4.40 6.13 -10.11
N THR A 264 4.70 7.13 -10.92
CA THR A 264 5.12 8.46 -10.45
C THR A 264 4.42 9.53 -11.27
N ASP A 265 4.37 10.73 -10.72
CA ASP A 265 3.80 11.90 -11.39
C ASP A 265 4.53 13.15 -10.91
N ASN A 266 4.58 14.18 -11.74
CA ASN A 266 5.20 15.48 -11.45
C ASN A 266 4.42 16.24 -10.37
N VAL A 267 3.08 16.11 -10.32
CA VAL A 267 2.24 16.76 -9.31
C VAL A 267 1.66 15.73 -8.35
N ASN A 268 0.85 14.78 -8.83
CA ASN A 268 0.14 13.83 -7.98
C ASN A 268 -0.31 12.57 -8.74
N VAL A 269 -0.13 11.39 -8.13
CA VAL A 269 -0.81 10.16 -8.57
C VAL A 269 -2.11 10.01 -7.78
N LYS A 270 -3.21 10.55 -8.32
CA LYS A 270 -4.52 10.47 -7.67
C LYS A 270 -5.03 9.04 -7.56
N THR A 271 -4.98 8.27 -8.65
CA THR A 271 -5.45 6.89 -8.65
C THR A 271 -4.50 5.94 -9.39
N VAL A 272 -4.37 4.72 -8.86
CA VAL A 272 -3.77 3.58 -9.54
C VAL A 272 -4.78 2.44 -9.50
N THR A 273 -5.11 1.87 -10.66
CA THR A 273 -5.99 0.71 -10.76
C THR A 273 -5.26 -0.49 -11.35
N VAL A 274 -5.59 -1.67 -10.85
CA VAL A 274 -5.12 -2.96 -11.35
C VAL A 274 -6.33 -3.77 -11.78
N ASN A 275 -6.45 -4.02 -13.09
CA ASN A 275 -7.61 -4.70 -13.68
C ASN A 275 -8.96 -4.08 -13.24
N GLY A 276 -9.01 -2.75 -13.13
CA GLY A 276 -10.21 -2.00 -12.71
C GLY A 276 -10.41 -1.86 -11.21
N VAL A 277 -9.58 -2.48 -10.36
CA VAL A 277 -9.65 -2.33 -8.89
C VAL A 277 -8.67 -1.25 -8.45
N VAL A 278 -9.16 -0.28 -7.66
CA VAL A 278 -8.32 0.80 -7.12
C VAL A 278 -7.36 0.28 -6.06
N ILE A 279 -6.09 0.64 -6.21
CA ILE A 279 -4.99 0.32 -5.32
C ILE A 279 -4.43 1.63 -4.76
N GLY A 280 -4.33 1.71 -3.44
CA GLY A 280 -3.80 2.87 -2.70
C GLY A 280 -2.29 2.89 -2.62
N ASN A 281 -1.59 2.39 -3.64
CA ASN A 281 -0.13 2.34 -3.68
C ASN A 281 0.44 2.48 -5.10
N THR A 282 1.59 3.13 -5.19
CA THR A 282 2.36 3.39 -6.41
C THR A 282 3.51 2.41 -6.67
N LYS A 283 3.94 1.60 -5.69
CA LYS A 283 4.99 0.57 -5.82
C LYS A 283 4.39 -0.83 -5.81
N LEU A 284 4.32 -1.47 -6.97
CA LEU A 284 3.59 -2.74 -7.14
C LEU A 284 4.49 -3.86 -7.66
N LYS A 285 4.20 -5.08 -7.22
CA LYS A 285 4.87 -6.31 -7.67
C LYS A 285 3.83 -7.28 -8.21
N ALA A 286 4.09 -7.84 -9.39
CA ALA A 286 3.23 -8.84 -10.01
C ALA A 286 3.94 -10.21 -10.05
N SER A 287 3.39 -11.20 -9.32
CA SER A 287 3.98 -12.55 -9.18
C SER A 287 3.12 -13.68 -9.76
N ALA A 288 1.79 -13.51 -9.75
CA ALA A 288 0.86 -14.54 -10.24
C ALA A 288 0.81 -14.56 -11.77
N SER A 289 0.77 -15.75 -12.38
CA SER A 289 0.68 -15.91 -13.85
C SER A 289 -0.69 -15.47 -14.36
N LYS A 290 -0.79 -14.22 -14.79
CA LYS A 290 -2.01 -13.61 -15.37
C LYS A 290 -1.65 -12.35 -16.15
N THR A 291 -2.64 -11.79 -16.83
CA THR A 291 -2.56 -10.47 -17.44
C THR A 291 -2.89 -9.40 -16.39
N TYR A 292 -2.14 -8.31 -16.42
CA TYR A 292 -2.33 -7.11 -15.59
C TYR A 292 -2.51 -5.92 -16.51
N LYS A 293 -3.58 -5.16 -16.30
CA LYS A 293 -3.81 -3.82 -16.85
C LYS A 293 -3.66 -2.82 -15.71
N ILE A 294 -2.65 -1.98 -15.79
CA ILE A 294 -2.41 -0.90 -14.84
C ILE A 294 -2.87 0.39 -15.50
N THR A 295 -3.78 1.11 -14.85
CA THR A 295 -4.18 2.45 -15.27
C THR A 295 -3.89 3.42 -14.13
N ALA A 296 -3.20 4.50 -14.41
CA ALA A 296 -2.91 5.55 -13.45
C ALA A 296 -3.48 6.87 -13.95
N ALA A 297 -4.04 7.66 -13.05
CA ALA A 297 -4.53 9.00 -13.35
C ALA A 297 -4.10 9.99 -12.26
N ASP A 298 -3.78 11.21 -12.68
CA ASP A 298 -3.47 12.32 -11.78
C ASP A 298 -4.74 13.04 -11.29
N ALA A 299 -4.57 14.19 -10.65
CA ALA A 299 -5.68 15.00 -10.18
C ALA A 299 -6.41 15.78 -11.28
N ASN A 300 -5.73 16.13 -12.38
CA ASN A 300 -6.31 16.86 -13.51
C ASN A 300 -7.01 15.96 -14.54
N GLY A 301 -6.86 14.64 -14.39
CA GLY A 301 -7.43 13.64 -15.27
C GLY A 301 -6.52 13.19 -16.42
N ASN A 302 -5.22 13.51 -16.40
CA ASN A 302 -4.27 12.91 -17.33
C ASN A 302 -4.08 11.42 -16.98
N VAL A 303 -4.03 10.55 -18.01
CA VAL A 303 -4.09 9.09 -17.81
C VAL A 303 -2.96 8.37 -18.55
N SER A 304 -2.36 7.40 -17.87
CA SER A 304 -1.47 6.40 -18.46
C SER A 304 -2.00 4.99 -18.26
N CYS A 305 -1.79 4.13 -19.26
CA CYS A 305 -2.20 2.74 -19.22
C CYS A 305 -1.12 1.81 -19.77
N VAL A 306 -0.85 0.71 -19.07
CA VAL A 306 0.01 -0.38 -19.55
C VAL A 306 -0.67 -1.73 -19.32
N SER A 307 -0.67 -2.58 -20.34
CA SER A 307 -1.09 -3.98 -20.21
C SER A 307 0.12 -4.88 -20.36
N PHE A 308 0.33 -5.82 -19.45
CA PHE A 308 1.42 -6.78 -19.54
C PHE A 308 1.01 -8.13 -18.97
N ARG A 309 1.83 -9.15 -19.23
CA ARG A 309 1.60 -10.50 -18.74
C ARG A 309 2.73 -10.98 -17.85
N VAL A 310 2.36 -11.60 -16.74
CA VAL A 310 3.26 -12.44 -15.97
C VAL A 310 3.01 -13.90 -16.34
N ASP A 311 4.08 -14.64 -16.62
CA ASP A 311 4.06 -16.09 -16.66
C ASP A 311 5.14 -16.68 -15.76
N SER A 312 4.74 -17.22 -14.62
CA SER A 312 5.62 -17.91 -13.67
C SER A 312 5.66 -19.43 -13.88
N THR A 313 4.99 -19.95 -14.92
CA THR A 313 4.92 -21.39 -15.20
C THR A 313 6.15 -21.84 -15.97
N LYS A 314 6.80 -22.92 -15.54
CA LYS A 314 7.93 -23.48 -16.27
C LYS A 314 7.48 -24.33 -17.47
N PRO A 315 8.26 -24.40 -18.56
CA PRO A 315 8.03 -25.33 -19.66
C PRO A 315 8.00 -26.79 -19.21
N VAL A 316 7.22 -27.63 -19.88
CA VAL A 316 7.16 -29.07 -19.63
C VAL A 316 7.98 -29.83 -20.69
N ILE A 317 8.85 -30.73 -20.21
CA ILE A 317 9.59 -31.69 -21.05
C ILE A 317 8.92 -33.06 -20.93
N LYS A 318 8.37 -33.59 -22.02
CA LYS A 318 7.77 -34.93 -22.09
C LYS A 318 8.65 -35.91 -22.87
N GLY A 319 8.43 -37.20 -22.67
CA GLY A 319 9.12 -38.29 -23.38
C GLY A 319 10.09 -39.09 -22.50
N ILE A 320 10.58 -38.51 -21.41
CA ILE A 320 11.39 -39.21 -20.41
C ILE A 320 11.27 -38.52 -19.05
N LYS A 321 11.44 -39.28 -17.96
CA LYS A 321 11.53 -38.75 -16.59
C LYS A 321 12.97 -38.33 -16.28
N ASN A 322 13.12 -37.32 -15.42
CA ASN A 322 14.44 -36.88 -14.95
C ASN A 322 15.19 -38.03 -14.23
N GLY A 323 16.49 -38.13 -14.47
CA GLY A 323 17.36 -39.18 -13.93
C GLY A 323 17.25 -40.54 -14.61
N LYS A 324 16.31 -40.75 -15.54
CA LYS A 324 16.06 -42.09 -16.11
C LYS A 324 17.22 -42.55 -17.02
N LYS A 325 17.58 -43.83 -16.91
CA LYS A 325 18.44 -44.57 -17.84
C LYS A 325 17.58 -45.42 -18.76
N VAL A 326 17.86 -45.41 -20.06
CA VAL A 326 17.15 -46.20 -21.08
C VAL A 326 18.13 -46.73 -22.11
N THR A 327 17.75 -47.75 -22.88
CA THR A 327 18.55 -48.29 -24.01
C THR A 327 17.98 -47.87 -25.36
N LYS A 328 16.73 -47.42 -25.40
CA LYS A 328 16.04 -46.99 -26.64
C LYS A 328 16.23 -45.49 -26.89
N PRO A 329 16.21 -45.04 -28.15
CA PRO A 329 16.16 -43.63 -28.50
C PRO A 329 15.03 -42.88 -27.79
N VAL A 330 15.29 -41.64 -27.37
CA VAL A 330 14.34 -40.81 -26.65
C VAL A 330 13.85 -39.68 -27.55
N THR A 331 12.53 -39.61 -27.75
CA THR A 331 11.89 -38.45 -28.39
C THR A 331 11.31 -37.55 -27.33
N LEU A 332 11.88 -36.35 -27.21
CA LEU A 332 11.45 -35.30 -26.31
C LEU A 332 10.42 -34.41 -26.99
N ARG A 333 9.40 -34.00 -26.24
CA ARG A 333 8.44 -32.97 -26.64
C ARG A 333 8.46 -31.84 -25.63
N PHE A 334 8.46 -30.60 -26.12
CA PHE A 334 8.53 -29.40 -25.30
C PHE A 334 7.22 -28.64 -25.44
N LYS A 335 6.61 -28.29 -24.32
CA LYS A 335 5.38 -27.52 -24.27
C LYS A 335 5.53 -26.40 -23.25
N ASP A 336 5.02 -25.23 -23.59
CA ASP A 336 4.84 -24.13 -22.67
C ASP A 336 3.40 -23.61 -22.81
N ASN A 337 2.89 -22.97 -21.77
CA ASN A 337 1.52 -22.44 -21.77
C ASN A 337 1.39 -21.19 -22.64
N TYR A 338 2.48 -20.46 -22.86
CA TYR A 338 2.50 -19.23 -23.65
C TYR A 338 3.37 -19.37 -24.88
N LYS A 339 4.69 -19.42 -24.70
CA LYS A 339 5.62 -19.38 -25.82
C LYS A 339 6.97 -19.95 -25.42
N MET A 340 7.35 -21.03 -26.08
CA MET A 340 8.73 -21.53 -26.03
C MET A 340 9.71 -20.52 -26.65
N LYS A 341 10.85 -20.30 -25.99
CA LYS A 341 11.94 -19.45 -26.49
C LYS A 341 13.11 -20.25 -27.03
N SER A 342 13.60 -21.21 -26.26
CA SER A 342 14.73 -22.04 -26.67
C SER A 342 14.77 -23.39 -25.96
N VAL A 343 15.33 -24.38 -26.64
CA VAL A 343 15.69 -25.67 -26.05
C VAL A 343 17.14 -25.98 -26.36
N THR A 344 17.89 -26.46 -25.38
CA THR A 344 19.24 -27.00 -25.58
C THR A 344 19.37 -28.43 -25.07
N ILE A 345 20.14 -29.24 -25.78
CA ILE A 345 20.58 -30.58 -25.36
C ILE A 345 22.11 -30.57 -25.33
N ASN A 346 22.69 -30.80 -24.15
CA ASN A 346 24.15 -30.68 -23.92
C ASN A 346 24.70 -29.32 -24.40
N GLY A 347 23.96 -28.24 -24.15
CA GLY A 347 24.32 -26.88 -24.54
C GLY A 347 24.00 -26.53 -26.00
N LYS A 348 23.75 -27.50 -26.88
CA LYS A 348 23.45 -27.25 -28.30
C LYS A 348 21.96 -26.95 -28.49
N LYS A 349 21.62 -25.88 -29.24
CA LYS A 349 20.23 -25.53 -29.56
C LYS A 349 19.57 -26.61 -30.43
N VAL A 350 18.31 -26.91 -30.14
CA VAL A 350 17.46 -27.84 -30.92
C VAL A 350 16.10 -27.22 -31.19
N ASN A 351 15.26 -27.92 -31.96
CA ASN A 351 13.90 -27.50 -32.24
C ASN A 351 13.06 -27.36 -30.95
N ASN A 352 12.30 -26.27 -30.85
CA ASN A 352 11.54 -25.91 -29.66
C ASN A 352 10.23 -26.71 -29.45
N LYS A 353 9.85 -27.60 -30.36
CA LYS A 353 8.65 -28.45 -30.26
C LYS A 353 9.00 -29.91 -29.97
N LYS A 354 9.97 -30.47 -30.71
CA LYS A 354 10.39 -31.87 -30.59
C LYS A 354 11.87 -32.07 -30.90
N ALA A 355 12.51 -32.99 -30.20
CA ALA A 355 13.88 -33.42 -30.51
C ALA A 355 14.06 -34.90 -30.19
N THR A 356 14.79 -35.63 -31.03
CA THR A 356 15.06 -37.06 -30.81
C THR A 356 16.55 -37.29 -30.61
N VAL A 357 16.88 -38.06 -29.58
CA VAL A 357 18.25 -38.42 -29.21
C VAL A 357 18.40 -39.93 -29.35
N LYS A 358 19.40 -40.37 -30.13
CA LYS A 358 19.59 -41.79 -30.50
C LYS A 358 20.89 -42.40 -29.97
N LYS A 359 21.94 -41.60 -29.79
CA LYS A 359 23.27 -42.10 -29.41
C LYS A 359 23.33 -42.38 -27.91
N ALA A 360 24.18 -43.34 -27.52
CA ALA A 360 24.51 -43.55 -26.12
C ALA A 360 25.18 -42.30 -25.53
N GLY A 361 24.92 -42.02 -24.26
CA GLY A 361 25.51 -40.88 -23.57
C GLY A 361 24.60 -40.27 -22.51
N ARG A 362 25.18 -39.35 -21.74
CA ARG A 362 24.47 -38.52 -20.76
C ARG A 362 23.97 -37.25 -21.45
N TYR A 363 22.71 -36.91 -21.20
CA TYR A 363 22.04 -35.77 -21.81
C TYR A 363 21.50 -34.82 -20.74
N VAL A 364 21.83 -33.55 -20.87
CA VAL A 364 21.27 -32.43 -20.09
C VAL A 364 20.42 -31.59 -21.02
N VAL A 365 19.11 -31.60 -20.78
CA VAL A 365 18.13 -30.84 -21.54
C VAL A 365 17.75 -29.60 -20.74
N LYS A 366 17.75 -28.44 -21.38
CA LYS A 366 17.22 -27.19 -20.81
C LYS A 366 16.18 -26.63 -21.77
N ALA A 367 14.95 -26.46 -21.30
CA ALA A 367 13.87 -25.80 -22.02
C ALA A 367 13.58 -24.45 -21.35
N LYS A 368 13.52 -23.37 -22.15
CA LYS A 368 13.27 -22.00 -21.70
C LYS A 368 12.09 -21.40 -22.47
N ASP A 369 11.15 -20.79 -21.77
CA ASP A 369 10.06 -20.01 -22.39
C ASP A 369 10.44 -18.55 -22.64
N ALA A 370 9.51 -17.81 -23.24
CA ALA A 370 9.64 -16.40 -23.57
C ALA A 370 9.66 -15.49 -22.33
N ALA A 371 8.97 -15.87 -21.24
CA ALA A 371 9.00 -15.16 -19.95
C ALA A 371 10.31 -15.37 -19.17
N GLY A 372 11.10 -16.37 -19.59
CA GLY A 372 12.40 -16.70 -19.02
C GLY A 372 12.38 -17.85 -18.02
N ASN A 373 11.27 -18.56 -17.81
CA ASN A 373 11.26 -19.74 -16.95
C ASN A 373 12.02 -20.88 -17.61
N VAL A 374 12.66 -21.72 -16.79
CA VAL A 374 13.55 -22.79 -17.26
C VAL A 374 13.19 -24.10 -16.57
N THR A 375 13.07 -25.16 -17.38
CA THR A 375 13.04 -26.55 -16.94
C THR A 375 14.33 -27.24 -17.36
N LYS A 376 14.95 -27.94 -16.41
CA LYS A 376 16.15 -28.74 -16.62
C LYS A 376 15.83 -30.21 -16.36
N LEU A 377 16.26 -31.08 -17.27
CA LEU A 377 16.11 -32.53 -17.15
C LEU A 377 17.41 -33.21 -17.57
N VAL A 378 17.77 -34.29 -16.87
CA VAL A 378 18.94 -35.11 -17.17
C VAL A 378 18.49 -36.55 -17.42
N PHE A 379 19.05 -37.23 -18.41
CA PHE A 379 18.81 -38.66 -18.66
C PHE A 379 20.04 -39.32 -19.31
N ARG A 380 20.04 -40.64 -19.39
CA ARG A 380 21.11 -41.41 -20.04
C ARG A 380 20.55 -42.43 -21.03
N ILE A 381 21.16 -42.52 -22.20
CA ILE A 381 20.99 -43.63 -23.13
C ILE A 381 22.22 -44.54 -22.97
N ALA A 382 21.98 -45.83 -22.68
CA ALA A 382 22.99 -46.85 -22.48
C ALA A 382 23.33 -47.55 -23.79
#